data_AF-A0A1B6LH24-F1
#
_entry.id   AF-A0A1B6LH24-F1
#
_cell.length_a   1.000
_cell.length_b   1.000
_cell.length_c   1.000
_cell.angle_alpha   90.00
_cell.angle_beta   90.00
_cell.angle_gamma   90.00
#
_symmetry.space_group_name_H-M   'P 1'
#
loop_
_entity.id
_entity.type
_entity.pdbx_description
1 polymer ?
#
loop_
_entity_poly.entity_id
_entity_poly.type
_entity_poly.pdbx_seq_one_letter_code
_entity_poly.pdbx_strand_id
1 'polypeptide(L)'
;NSRGGSCILVHKNLDSKSRLDLSFLNEEGVFEGAFIEIDSMKCVIISIYRSPGYNTSNAFLSKLKILFKKLEKESKNKKIIIASDFNINLMANDSLTISFQEMINHFGFTFNNKEPSRITNSSSSCIGNILTSK
;
A
#
# COMPACT_ATOMS: atom_id res chain seq x y z
N ASN A 1 0.63 -18.35 14.87
CA ASN A 1 1.78 -18.04 14.01
C ASN A 1 1.28 -17.48 12.69
N SER A 2 0.96 -16.19 12.63
CA SER A 2 0.86 -15.50 11.35
C SER A 2 2.27 -15.37 10.79
N ARG A 3 2.45 -15.74 9.52
CA ARG A 3 3.68 -15.49 8.75
C ARG A 3 3.28 -14.48 7.68
N GLY A 4 3.97 -13.35 7.61
CA GLY A 4 3.63 -12.24 6.73
C GLY A 4 4.72 -11.19 6.74
N GLY A 5 4.63 -10.21 5.84
CA GLY A 5 5.60 -9.14 5.76
C GLY A 5 5.60 -8.43 4.43
N SER A 6 6.31 -7.30 4.41
CA SER A 6 6.61 -6.55 3.21
C SER A 6 8.11 -6.28 3.13
N CYS A 7 8.66 -6.35 1.92
CA CYS A 7 10.03 -5.96 1.64
C CYS A 7 10.15 -5.30 0.26
N ILE A 8 11.27 -4.61 0.05
CA ILE A 8 11.66 -4.08 -1.25
C ILE A 8 13.07 -4.59 -1.54
N LEU A 9 13.24 -5.27 -2.67
CA LEU A 9 14.55 -5.68 -3.18
C LEU A 9 15.02 -4.66 -4.20
N VAL A 10 16.18 -4.05 -3.95
CA VAL A 10 16.77 -3.04 -4.83
C VAL A 10 17.92 -3.67 -5.61
N HIS A 11 17.91 -3.49 -6.93
CA HIS A 11 18.99 -3.95 -7.77
C HIS A 11 20.30 -3.22 -7.41
N LYS A 12 21.44 -3.92 -7.36
CA LYS A 12 22.75 -3.37 -6.93
C LYS A 12 23.24 -2.12 -7.67
N ASN A 13 22.70 -1.85 -8.86
CA ASN A 13 23.05 -0.68 -9.68
C ASN A 13 22.09 0.50 -9.47
N LEU A 14 21.16 0.41 -8.51
CA LEU A 14 20.24 1.47 -8.16
C LEU A 14 20.52 1.93 -6.73
N ASP A 15 20.87 3.20 -6.60
CA ASP A 15 20.97 3.84 -5.29
C ASP A 15 19.57 4.16 -4.77
N SER A 16 19.33 3.84 -3.51
CA SER A 16 18.08 4.16 -2.83
C SER A 16 18.34 4.50 -1.37
N LYS A 17 17.43 5.28 -0.79
CA LYS A 17 17.46 5.69 0.62
C LYS A 17 16.24 5.12 1.32
N SER A 18 16.44 4.50 2.47
CA SER A 18 15.31 4.07 3.31
C SER A 18 14.57 5.28 3.87
N ARG A 19 13.23 5.27 3.79
CA ARG A 19 12.36 6.32 4.36
C ARG A 19 12.02 5.98 5.81
N LEU A 20 13.03 6.07 6.67
CA LEU A 20 12.91 5.76 8.11
C LEU A 20 11.90 6.67 8.83
N ASP A 21 11.61 7.86 8.30
CA ASP A 21 10.57 8.75 8.80
C ASP A 21 9.13 8.20 8.66
N LEU A 22 8.97 7.09 7.93
CA LEU A 22 7.71 6.36 7.76
C LEU A 22 7.67 5.06 8.60
N SER A 23 8.78 4.61 9.19
CA SER A 23 8.85 3.33 9.90
C SER A 23 7.93 3.26 11.13
N PHE A 24 7.59 4.39 11.73
CA PHE A 24 6.65 4.48 12.85
C PHE A 24 5.22 4.00 12.50
N LEU A 25 4.90 3.87 11.21
CA LEU A 25 3.63 3.30 10.76
C LEU A 25 3.58 1.79 10.99
N ASN A 26 4.74 1.12 11.00
CA ASN A 26 4.81 -0.33 11.08
C ASN A 26 4.25 -0.85 12.40
N GLU A 27 3.35 -1.82 12.29
CA GLU A 27 2.74 -2.52 13.40
C GLU A 27 2.29 -3.91 12.91
N GLU A 28 2.80 -4.95 13.58
CA GLU A 28 2.56 -6.35 13.21
C GLU A 28 1.06 -6.66 13.15
N GLY A 29 0.62 -7.30 12.06
CA GLY A 29 -0.79 -7.66 11.86
C GLY A 29 -1.73 -6.48 11.54
N VAL A 30 -1.22 -5.24 11.53
CA VAL A 30 -2.00 -4.03 11.20
C VAL A 30 -1.49 -3.41 9.91
N PHE A 31 -0.22 -3.01 9.89
CA PHE A 31 0.40 -2.27 8.80
C PHE A 31 1.87 -2.67 8.72
N GLU A 32 2.25 -3.46 7.73
CA GLU A 32 3.62 -3.93 7.57
C GLU A 32 4.18 -3.37 6.26
N GLY A 33 5.07 -2.40 6.35
CA GLY A 33 5.56 -1.64 5.21
C GLY A 33 7.08 -1.54 5.11
N ALA A 34 7.54 -1.52 3.87
CA ALA A 34 8.91 -1.16 3.49
C ALA A 34 8.85 0.10 2.62
N PHE A 35 9.77 1.05 2.87
CA PHE A 35 9.71 2.39 2.29
C PHE A 35 11.09 2.82 1.81
N ILE A 36 11.20 3.16 0.53
CA ILE A 36 12.44 3.72 -0.04
C ILE A 36 12.14 4.94 -0.91
N GLU A 37 13.19 5.72 -1.14
CA GLU A 37 13.24 6.77 -2.14
C GLU A 37 14.39 6.52 -3.10
N ILE A 38 14.15 6.75 -4.39
CA ILE A 38 15.14 6.70 -5.46
C ILE A 38 15.25 8.11 -6.04
N ASP A 39 16.25 8.86 -5.58
CA ASP A 39 16.45 10.28 -5.92
C ASP A 39 16.63 10.50 -7.43
N SER A 40 17.39 9.62 -8.09
CA SER A 40 17.67 9.69 -9.53
C SER A 40 16.41 9.58 -10.39
N MET A 41 15.35 8.97 -9.86
CA MET A 41 14.04 8.82 -10.51
C MET A 41 12.99 9.78 -9.97
N LYS A 42 13.33 10.61 -8.97
CA LYS A 42 12.39 11.42 -8.18
C LYS A 42 11.17 10.59 -7.76
N CYS A 43 11.42 9.43 -7.15
CA CYS A 43 10.38 8.45 -6.89
C CYS A 43 10.44 7.91 -5.46
N VAL A 44 9.28 7.79 -4.82
CA VAL A 44 9.10 7.08 -3.56
C VAL A 44 8.42 5.75 -3.86
N ILE A 45 9.04 4.64 -3.44
CA ILE A 45 8.51 3.29 -3.60
C ILE A 45 8.17 2.75 -2.22
N ILE A 46 6.94 2.29 -2.09
CA ILE A 46 6.40 1.73 -0.85
C ILE A 46 5.85 0.35 -1.16
N SER A 47 6.16 -0.62 -0.31
CA SER A 47 5.52 -1.92 -0.29
C SER A 47 4.70 -2.00 1.01
N ILE A 48 3.44 -2.45 0.94
CA ILE A 48 2.55 -2.58 2.10
C ILE A 48 1.89 -3.95 2.10
N TYR A 49 1.93 -4.59 3.26
CA TYR A 49 1.17 -5.79 3.56
C TYR A 49 0.24 -5.54 4.75
N ARG A 50 -1.00 -6.01 4.64
CA ARG A 50 -1.93 -6.12 5.77
C ARG A 50 -2.31 -7.58 5.93
N SER A 51 -2.01 -8.17 7.08
CA SER A 51 -2.34 -9.58 7.35
C SER A 51 -3.85 -9.82 7.31
N PRO A 52 -4.31 -10.90 6.64
CA PRO A 52 -5.70 -11.31 6.75
C PRO A 52 -5.96 -11.87 8.17
N GLY A 53 -7.19 -11.71 8.67
CA GLY A 53 -7.63 -12.37 9.90
C GLY A 53 -7.53 -11.57 11.20
N TYR A 54 -6.91 -10.38 11.19
CA TYR A 54 -6.96 -9.47 12.33
C TYR A 54 -8.13 -8.48 12.19
N ASN A 55 -8.86 -8.21 13.28
CA ASN A 55 -9.89 -7.16 13.31
C ASN A 55 -9.25 -5.77 13.47
N THR A 56 -8.40 -5.39 12.51
CA THR A 56 -7.53 -4.21 12.57
C THR A 56 -7.84 -3.19 11.48
N SER A 57 -8.96 -3.34 10.77
CA SER A 57 -9.32 -2.49 9.62
C SER A 57 -9.32 -1.00 9.95
N ASN A 58 -9.88 -0.59 11.10
CA ASN A 58 -9.91 0.81 11.50
C ASN A 58 -8.50 1.36 11.81
N ALA A 59 -7.67 0.57 12.50
CA ALA A 59 -6.29 0.93 12.80
C ALA A 59 -5.45 1.04 11.52
N PHE A 60 -5.62 0.10 10.60
CA PHE A 60 -5.00 0.11 9.29
C PHE A 60 -5.40 1.35 8.47
N LEU A 61 -6.70 1.63 8.33
CA LEU A 61 -7.18 2.82 7.59
C LEU A 61 -6.65 4.12 8.21
N SER A 62 -6.54 4.18 9.53
CA SER A 62 -6.00 5.34 10.25
C SER A 62 -4.52 5.56 9.93
N LYS A 63 -3.69 4.50 9.95
CA LYS A 63 -2.28 4.58 9.57
C LYS A 63 -2.09 4.90 8.09
N LEU A 64 -2.91 4.30 7.21
CA LEU A 64 -2.88 4.58 5.79
C LEU A 64 -3.24 6.05 5.48
N LYS A 65 -4.21 6.62 6.22
CA LYS A 65 -4.53 8.05 6.14
C LYS A 65 -3.36 8.94 6.57
N ILE A 66 -2.63 8.56 7.62
CA ILE A 66 -1.42 9.27 8.06
C ILE A 66 -0.34 9.20 6.97
N LEU A 67 -0.13 8.03 6.37
CA LEU A 67 0.80 7.85 5.26
C LEU A 67 0.44 8.78 4.09
N PHE A 68 -0.82 8.77 3.63
CA PHE A 68 -1.21 9.60 2.49
C PHE A 68 -1.10 11.10 2.77
N LYS A 69 -1.43 11.56 3.99
CA LYS A 69 -1.20 12.97 4.37
C LYS A 69 0.27 13.37 4.30
N LYS A 70 1.21 12.46 4.61
CA LYS A 70 2.64 12.72 4.42
C LYS A 70 3.01 12.79 2.93
N LEU A 71 2.50 11.84 2.14
CA LEU A 71 2.82 11.72 0.72
C LEU A 71 2.19 12.81 -0.16
N GLU A 72 1.06 13.39 0.25
CA GLU A 72 0.32 14.43 -0.49
C GLU A 72 1.19 15.66 -0.84
N LYS A 73 2.12 16.04 0.05
CA LYS A 73 3.05 17.13 -0.24
C LYS A 73 4.16 16.70 -1.21
N GLU A 74 4.59 15.46 -1.11
CA GLU A 74 5.71 14.91 -1.88
C GLU A 74 5.30 14.58 -3.32
N SER A 75 4.05 14.16 -3.52
CA SER A 75 3.50 13.81 -4.85
C SER A 75 3.54 14.97 -5.86
N LYS A 76 3.68 16.22 -5.39
CA LYS A 76 3.86 17.39 -6.26
C LYS A 76 5.18 17.38 -7.04
N ASN A 77 6.22 16.75 -6.49
CA ASN A 77 7.58 16.78 -7.05
C ASN A 77 8.19 15.39 -7.26
N LYS A 78 7.55 14.34 -6.74
CA LYS A 78 8.01 12.95 -6.80
C LYS A 78 6.86 12.05 -7.24
N LYS A 79 7.17 11.04 -8.03
CA LYS A 79 6.23 9.96 -8.33
C LYS A 79 6.12 9.04 -7.13
N ILE A 80 4.90 8.75 -6.68
CA ILE A 80 4.67 7.84 -5.56
C ILE A 80 4.11 6.53 -6.11
N ILE A 81 4.78 5.41 -5.82
CA ILE A 81 4.37 4.07 -6.23
C ILE A 81 4.21 3.23 -4.97
N ILE A 82 3.03 2.64 -4.79
CA ILE A 82 2.72 1.77 -3.65
C ILE A 82 2.31 0.40 -4.19
N ALA A 83 3.18 -0.59 -4.05
CA ALA A 83 2.83 -1.99 -4.26
C ALA A 83 2.20 -2.53 -2.98
N SER A 84 1.08 -3.23 -3.09
CA SER A 84 0.32 -3.61 -1.89
C SER A 84 -0.40 -4.94 -2.03
N ASP A 85 -0.47 -5.68 -0.92
CA ASP A 85 -1.50 -6.68 -0.65
C ASP A 85 -2.22 -6.26 0.63
N PHE A 86 -3.33 -5.55 0.44
CA PHE A 86 -4.12 -5.03 1.56
C PHE A 86 -5.03 -6.10 2.18
N ASN A 87 -5.18 -7.26 1.53
CA ASN A 87 -6.23 -8.23 1.83
C ASN A 87 -7.62 -7.55 1.99
N ILE A 88 -7.91 -6.60 1.09
CA ILE A 88 -9.23 -5.95 0.92
C ILE A 88 -9.66 -6.25 -0.51
N ASN A 89 -10.81 -6.90 -0.70
CA ASN A 89 -11.28 -7.27 -2.03
C ASN A 89 -11.90 -6.05 -2.71
N LEU A 90 -11.19 -5.45 -3.67
CA LEU A 90 -11.64 -4.28 -4.44
C LEU A 90 -12.88 -4.53 -5.29
N MET A 91 -13.26 -5.79 -5.49
CA MET A 91 -14.48 -6.18 -6.19
C MET A 91 -15.68 -6.34 -5.25
N ALA A 92 -15.48 -6.28 -3.92
CA ALA A 92 -16.55 -6.39 -2.95
C ALA A 92 -17.33 -5.06 -2.85
N ASN A 93 -18.62 -5.17 -2.52
CA ASN A 93 -19.50 -4.02 -2.27
C ASN A 93 -19.83 -3.91 -0.77
N ASP A 94 -18.78 -3.92 0.06
CA ASP A 94 -18.88 -3.73 1.52
C ASP A 94 -18.35 -2.36 1.94
N SER A 95 -18.73 -1.93 3.15
CA SER A 95 -18.38 -0.60 3.67
C SER A 95 -16.88 -0.37 3.78
N LEU A 96 -16.10 -1.40 4.13
CA LEU A 96 -14.64 -1.32 4.21
C LEU A 96 -14.03 -1.03 2.84
N THR A 97 -14.46 -1.76 1.82
CA THR A 97 -13.97 -1.62 0.45
C THR A 97 -14.32 -0.26 -0.13
N ILE A 98 -15.56 0.22 0.08
CA ILE A 98 -16.00 1.55 -0.35
C ILE A 98 -15.17 2.63 0.34
N SER A 99 -15.08 2.62 1.67
CA SER A 99 -14.28 3.60 2.43
C SER A 99 -12.80 3.59 2.04
N PHE A 100 -12.26 2.40 1.76
CA PHE A 100 -10.90 2.25 1.29
C PHE A 100 -10.70 2.90 -0.09
N GLN A 101 -11.56 2.60 -1.07
CA GLN A 101 -11.51 3.18 -2.41
C GLN A 101 -11.70 4.70 -2.40
N GLU A 102 -12.65 5.20 -1.62
CA GLU A 102 -12.88 6.64 -1.43
C GLU A 102 -11.63 7.33 -0.87
N MET A 103 -10.97 6.73 0.12
CA MET A 103 -9.73 7.28 0.69
C MET A 103 -8.60 7.33 -0.35
N ILE A 104 -8.39 6.25 -1.12
CA ILE A 104 -7.38 6.23 -2.19
C ILE A 104 -7.65 7.37 -3.20
N ASN A 105 -8.91 7.50 -3.63
CA ASN A 105 -9.31 8.53 -4.58
C ASN A 105 -9.16 9.96 -4.03
N HIS A 106 -9.53 10.17 -2.77
CA HIS A 106 -9.46 11.46 -2.08
C HIS A 106 -8.02 11.99 -2.02
N PHE A 107 -7.04 11.13 -1.73
CA PHE A 107 -5.63 11.51 -1.70
C PHE A 107 -4.95 11.53 -3.09
N GLY A 108 -5.73 11.41 -4.17
CA GLY A 108 -5.21 11.54 -5.53
C GLY A 108 -4.38 10.34 -5.98
N PHE A 109 -4.67 9.13 -5.49
CA PHE A 109 -4.07 7.90 -5.99
C PHE A 109 -5.03 7.16 -6.94
N THR A 110 -4.45 6.32 -7.79
CA THR A 110 -5.20 5.48 -8.75
C THR A 110 -4.82 4.02 -8.57
N PHE A 111 -5.83 3.13 -8.61
CA PHE A 111 -5.64 1.69 -8.70
C PHE A 111 -5.25 1.29 -10.12
N ASN A 112 -4.14 0.56 -10.28
CA ASN A 112 -3.66 0.14 -11.59
C ASN A 112 -4.05 -1.30 -11.95
N ASN A 113 -4.39 -2.14 -10.96
CA ASN A 113 -4.93 -3.47 -11.22
C ASN A 113 -6.45 -3.45 -11.12
N LYS A 114 -7.14 -3.92 -12.17
CA LYS A 114 -8.61 -4.08 -12.19
C LYS A 114 -9.04 -5.54 -12.30
N GLU A 115 -8.09 -6.43 -12.55
CA GLU A 115 -8.31 -7.86 -12.68
C GLU A 115 -8.05 -8.58 -11.35
N PRO A 116 -8.63 -9.78 -11.15
CA PRO A 116 -8.38 -10.58 -9.97
C PRO A 116 -6.90 -10.92 -9.80
N SER A 117 -6.37 -10.69 -8.60
CA SER A 117 -4.98 -10.99 -8.23
C SER A 117 -4.85 -12.26 -7.40
N ARG A 118 -5.97 -12.84 -6.94
CA ARG A 118 -6.01 -14.15 -6.28
C ARG A 118 -7.23 -14.93 -6.79
N ILE A 119 -6.95 -16.01 -7.50
CA ILE A 119 -7.94 -16.93 -8.07
C ILE A 119 -7.78 -18.28 -7.38
N THR A 120 -8.89 -18.83 -6.91
CA THR A 120 -8.99 -20.18 -6.34
C THR A 120 -10.02 -20.98 -7.12
N ASN A 121 -10.17 -22.28 -6.82
CA ASN A 121 -11.18 -23.13 -7.46
C ASN A 121 -12.62 -22.64 -7.25
N SER A 122 -12.86 -21.82 -6.21
CA SER A 122 -14.21 -21.40 -5.79
C SER A 122 -14.41 -19.90 -5.75
N SER A 123 -13.37 -19.09 -5.97
CA SER A 123 -13.48 -17.62 -5.85
C SER A 123 -12.43 -16.89 -6.67
N SER A 124 -12.76 -15.64 -6.99
CA SER A 124 -11.90 -14.69 -7.68
C SER A 124 -11.94 -13.35 -6.93
N SER A 125 -10.78 -12.81 -6.57
CA SER A 125 -10.68 -11.59 -5.76
C SER A 125 -9.54 -10.68 -6.22
N CYS A 126 -9.75 -9.38 -6.13
CA CYS A 126 -8.73 -8.36 -6.42
C CYS A 126 -8.28 -7.71 -5.11
N ILE A 127 -7.14 -8.13 -4.59
CA ILE A 127 -6.63 -7.72 -3.27
C ILE A 127 -5.20 -7.17 -3.31
N GLY A 128 -4.44 -7.56 -4.33
CA GLY A 128 -3.16 -6.97 -4.68
C GLY A 128 -3.34 -5.84 -5.68
N ASN A 129 -2.76 -4.68 -5.40
CA ASN A 129 -2.79 -3.53 -6.30
C ASN A 129 -1.48 -2.75 -6.30
N ILE A 130 -1.26 -2.03 -7.39
CA ILE A 130 -0.23 -1.00 -7.49
C ILE A 130 -0.96 0.34 -7.51
N LEU A 131 -0.73 1.16 -6.49
CA LEU A 131 -1.24 2.52 -6.44
C LEU A 131 -0.18 3.48 -6.99
N THR A 132 -0.61 4.45 -7.77
CA THR A 132 0.24 5.54 -8.25
C THR A 132 -0.39 6.89 -7.95
N SER A 133 0.40 7.86 -7.52
CA SER A 133 -0.05 9.25 -7.43
C SER A 133 -0.46 9.77 -8.82
N LYS A 134 -1.54 10.55 -8.88
CA LYS A 134 -2.00 11.26 -10.09
C LYS A 134 -1.03 12.36 -10.52
#